data_AF-H8FYA3-F1
#
_entry.id   AF-H8FYA3-F1
#
_cell.length_a   1.000
_cell.length_b   1.000
_cell.length_c   1.000
_cell.angle_alpha   90.00
_cell.angle_beta   90.00
_cell.angle_gamma   90.00
#
_symmetry.space_group_name_H-M   'P 1'
#
loop_
_entity.id
_entity.type
_entity.pdbx_description
1 polymer ?
#
loop_
_entity_poly.entity_id
_entity_poly.type
_entity_poly.pdbx_seq_one_letter_code
_entity_poly.pdbx_strand_id
1 'polypeptide(L)'
;MSKSAPLKANPFKYKIQHVKKGRRLYGGIVTFDDGRKCYIAYRKQEEIFRHGCSSISEAIRDGKAAWAFDIDTILEMRAKGIKAMGVIVRETGDIWMTKIEWLTDSTKAKVLNYSARGGALQRYLPLRFFWRKRGKLILKPA
;
A
#
# COMPACT_ATOMS: atom_id res chain seq x y z
N MET A 1 29.73 27.88 5.54
CA MET A 1 28.68 27.13 6.24
C MET A 1 27.98 26.21 5.25
N SER A 2 27.81 24.96 5.68
CA SER A 2 27.30 23.73 5.05
C SER A 2 26.73 23.76 3.61
N LYS A 3 27.43 23.06 2.70
CA LYS A 3 26.91 22.58 1.41
C LYS A 3 25.87 21.50 1.70
N SER A 4 24.64 21.67 1.21
CA SER A 4 23.60 20.63 1.25
C SER A 4 24.11 19.38 0.52
N ALA A 5 24.32 18.29 1.26
CA ALA A 5 24.70 17.01 0.67
C ALA A 5 23.59 16.53 -0.28
N PRO A 6 23.92 16.08 -1.51
CA PRO A 6 22.93 15.44 -2.37
C PRO A 6 22.37 14.21 -1.64
N LEU A 7 21.05 14.05 -1.68
CA LEU A 7 20.36 12.83 -1.28
C LEU A 7 21.10 11.65 -1.94
N LYS A 8 21.79 10.82 -1.15
CA LYS A 8 22.50 9.63 -1.65
C LYS A 8 21.54 8.85 -2.55
N ALA A 9 21.96 8.64 -3.80
CA ALA A 9 21.25 7.83 -4.76
C ALA A 9 20.87 6.49 -4.11
N ASN A 10 19.63 6.06 -4.31
CA ASN A 10 19.08 4.84 -3.74
C ASN A 10 20.00 3.66 -4.13
N PRO A 11 20.69 2.99 -3.18
CA PRO A 11 21.76 2.04 -3.51
C PRO A 11 21.26 0.73 -4.11
N PHE A 12 19.96 0.47 -4.08
CA PHE A 12 19.36 -0.76 -4.59
C PHE A 12 18.79 -0.54 -5.99
N LYS A 13 19.33 -1.27 -6.98
CA LYS A 13 18.69 -1.41 -8.28
C LYS A 13 17.46 -2.30 -8.12
N TYR A 14 16.36 -1.91 -8.72
CA TYR A 14 15.14 -2.70 -8.70
C TYR A 14 14.47 -2.71 -10.08
N LYS A 15 13.71 -3.77 -10.34
CA LYS A 15 12.81 -3.89 -11.50
C LYS A 15 11.36 -3.83 -11.03
N ILE A 16 10.50 -3.16 -11.79
CA ILE A 16 9.06 -3.11 -11.52
C ILE A 16 8.32 -3.88 -12.61
N GLN A 17 7.56 -4.90 -12.19
CA GLN A 17 6.55 -5.53 -13.04
C GLN A 17 5.17 -4.97 -12.67
N HIS A 18 4.54 -4.25 -13.60
CA HIS A 18 3.21 -3.69 -13.36
C HIS A 18 2.13 -4.76 -13.27
N VAL A 19 1.25 -4.61 -12.29
CA VAL A 19 0.08 -5.47 -12.07
C VAL A 19 -1.17 -4.70 -12.54
N LYS A 20 -1.85 -5.25 -13.56
CA LYS A 20 -3.07 -4.71 -14.12
C LYS A 20 -4.24 -5.68 -13.88
N LYS A 21 -5.43 -5.14 -13.61
CA LYS A 21 -6.70 -5.89 -13.60
C LYS A 21 -7.59 -5.27 -14.68
N GLY A 22 -7.77 -5.99 -15.79
CA GLY A 22 -8.31 -5.41 -17.02
C GLY A 22 -7.46 -4.23 -17.51
N ARG A 23 -8.10 -3.09 -17.79
CA ARG A 23 -7.41 -1.85 -18.22
C ARG A 23 -6.78 -1.07 -17.07
N ARG A 24 -7.09 -1.37 -15.80
CA ARG A 24 -6.66 -0.58 -14.64
C ARG A 24 -5.31 -1.04 -14.11
N LEU A 25 -4.37 -0.10 -13.97
CA LEU A 25 -3.10 -0.30 -13.27
C LEU A 25 -3.34 -0.26 -11.75
N TYR A 26 -3.09 -1.38 -11.07
CA TYR A 26 -3.35 -1.56 -9.64
C TYR A 26 -2.10 -1.35 -8.78
N GLY A 27 -0.93 -1.71 -9.30
CA GLY A 27 0.31 -1.66 -8.54
C GLY A 27 1.49 -2.21 -9.33
N GLY A 28 2.57 -2.52 -8.62
CA GLY A 28 3.75 -3.16 -9.18
C GLY A 28 4.40 -4.13 -8.22
N ILE A 29 4.93 -5.23 -8.75
CA ILE A 29 5.85 -6.11 -8.05
C ILE A 29 7.24 -5.53 -8.24
N VAL A 30 7.86 -5.11 -7.13
CA VAL A 30 9.24 -4.62 -7.09
C VAL A 30 10.14 -5.81 -6.79
N THR A 31 11.12 -6.06 -7.66
CA THR A 31 12.17 -7.07 -7.45
C THR A 31 13.49 -6.35 -7.25
N PHE A 32 14.11 -6.55 -6.09
CA PHE A 32 15.44 -6.04 -5.77
C PHE A 32 16.52 -6.91 -6.43
N ASP A 33 17.73 -6.38 -6.55
CA ASP A 33 18.91 -7.07 -7.09
C ASP A 33 19.25 -8.38 -6.36
N ASP A 34 19.03 -8.43 -5.05
CA ASP A 34 19.17 -9.64 -4.23
C ASP A 34 18.01 -10.66 -4.37
N GLY A 35 17.09 -10.42 -5.30
CA GLY A 35 15.97 -11.31 -5.58
C GLY A 35 14.79 -11.18 -4.61
N ARG A 36 14.88 -10.36 -3.56
CA ARG A 36 13.72 -10.06 -2.71
C ARG A 36 12.63 -9.37 -3.52
N LYS A 37 11.38 -9.68 -3.20
CA LYS A 37 10.20 -9.12 -3.87
C LYS A 37 9.22 -8.52 -2.89
N CYS A 38 8.63 -7.39 -3.28
CA CYS A 38 7.46 -6.83 -2.61
C CYS A 38 6.40 -6.39 -3.63
N TYR A 39 5.15 -6.33 -3.20
CA TYR A 39 4.07 -5.75 -4.00
C TYR A 39 3.66 -4.38 -3.44
N ILE A 40 3.55 -3.39 -4.32
CA ILE A 40 3.10 -2.04 -3.97
C ILE A 40 1.83 -1.71 -4.75
N ALA A 41 0.72 -1.56 -4.06
CA ALA A 41 -0.52 -1.02 -4.63
C ALA A 41 -0.39 0.50 -4.81
N TYR A 42 -0.90 1.01 -5.93
CA TYR A 42 -0.91 2.44 -6.23
C TYR A 42 -2.27 3.01 -5.82
N ARG A 43 -2.28 3.79 -4.73
CA ARG A 43 -3.51 4.36 -4.15
C ARG A 43 -3.44 5.88 -4.06
N LYS A 44 -4.61 6.48 -3.90
CA LYS A 44 -4.79 7.87 -3.49
C LYS A 44 -4.99 7.97 -1.99
N GLN A 45 -4.66 9.13 -1.41
CA GLN A 45 -4.90 9.37 0.02
C GLN A 45 -6.40 9.22 0.39
N GLU A 46 -7.31 9.64 -0.50
CA GLU A 46 -8.77 9.54 -0.32
C GLU A 46 -9.29 8.09 -0.23
N GLU A 47 -8.50 7.11 -0.68
CA GLU A 47 -8.84 5.68 -0.64
C GLU A 47 -8.55 5.03 0.74
N ILE A 48 -8.05 5.79 1.73
CA ILE A 48 -7.95 5.30 3.11
C ILE A 48 -9.36 5.02 3.64
N PHE A 49 -9.57 3.80 4.11
CA PHE A 49 -10.85 3.41 4.66
C PHE A 49 -11.05 3.99 6.06
N ARG A 50 -12.21 4.62 6.29
CA ARG A 50 -12.52 5.40 7.50
C ARG A 50 -13.37 4.68 8.54
N HIS A 51 -13.89 3.48 8.24
CA HIS A 51 -14.79 2.73 9.14
C HIS A 51 -15.94 3.59 9.74
N GLY A 52 -16.54 4.47 8.92
CA GLY A 52 -17.67 5.31 9.34
C GLY A 52 -17.30 6.68 9.94
N CYS A 53 -16.03 6.98 10.17
CA CYS A 53 -15.60 8.31 10.62
C CYS A 53 -15.84 9.40 9.57
N SER A 54 -16.11 10.63 10.02
CA SER A 54 -16.44 11.78 9.17
C SER A 54 -15.26 12.24 8.31
N SER A 55 -14.03 12.00 8.76
CA SER A 55 -12.80 12.36 8.05
C SER A 55 -11.71 11.30 8.17
N ILE A 56 -10.69 11.37 7.30
CA ILE A 56 -9.49 10.52 7.39
C ILE A 56 -8.72 10.84 8.68
N SER A 57 -8.58 12.12 9.02
CA SER A 57 -7.87 12.55 10.22
C SER A 57 -8.50 11.99 11.50
N GLU A 58 -9.82 12.00 11.60
CA GLU A 58 -10.55 11.35 12.69
C GLU A 58 -10.28 9.84 12.72
N ALA A 59 -10.41 9.14 11.58
CA ALA A 59 -10.15 7.72 11.52
C ALA A 59 -8.72 7.35 11.93
N ILE A 60 -7.72 8.17 11.58
CA ILE A 60 -6.32 7.97 11.98
C ILE A 60 -6.17 8.13 13.48
N ARG A 61 -6.71 9.22 14.05
CA ARG A 61 -6.66 9.50 15.49
C ARG A 61 -7.31 8.39 16.31
N ASP A 62 -8.45 7.88 15.84
CA ASP A 62 -9.20 6.80 16.49
C ASP A 62 -8.60 5.41 16.25
N GLY A 63 -7.51 5.30 15.48
CA GLY A 63 -6.91 4.01 15.12
C GLY A 63 -7.77 3.12 14.23
N LYS A 64 -8.79 3.69 13.58
CA LYS A 64 -9.74 3.01 12.70
C LYS A 64 -9.32 3.06 11.24
N ALA A 65 -8.45 3.99 10.84
CA ALA A 65 -8.01 4.12 9.46
C ALA A 65 -7.32 2.82 8.98
N ALA A 66 -7.63 2.38 7.75
CA ALA A 66 -7.10 1.14 7.20
C ALA A 66 -6.81 1.25 5.70
N TRP A 67 -5.84 0.46 5.23
CA TRP A 67 -5.67 0.17 3.81
C TRP A 67 -6.36 -1.15 3.45
N ALA A 68 -6.94 -1.19 2.25
CA ALA A 68 -7.67 -2.34 1.75
C ALA A 68 -6.95 -3.02 0.58
N PHE A 69 -6.88 -4.34 0.63
CA PHE A 69 -6.38 -5.20 -0.45
C PHE A 69 -7.43 -6.26 -0.81
N ASP A 70 -7.54 -6.55 -2.11
CA ASP A 70 -8.37 -7.64 -2.63
C ASP A 70 -7.78 -8.99 -2.19
N ILE A 71 -8.62 -9.92 -1.72
CA ILE A 71 -8.17 -11.24 -1.29
C ILE A 71 -7.47 -11.97 -2.43
N ASP A 72 -7.98 -11.87 -3.66
CA ASP A 72 -7.37 -12.52 -4.81
C ASP A 72 -5.94 -12.01 -5.05
N THR A 73 -5.74 -10.70 -4.90
CA THR A 73 -4.39 -10.10 -5.00
C THR A 73 -3.48 -10.61 -3.88
N ILE A 74 -3.97 -10.71 -2.64
CA ILE A 74 -3.17 -11.24 -1.52
C ILE A 74 -2.74 -12.68 -1.81
N LEU A 75 -3.67 -13.53 -2.25
CA LEU A 75 -3.38 -14.94 -2.55
C LEU A 75 -2.41 -15.08 -3.74
N GLU A 76 -2.61 -14.30 -4.81
CA GLU A 76 -1.72 -14.27 -5.95
C GLU A 76 -0.30 -13.85 -5.56
N MET A 77 -0.15 -12.77 -4.78
CA MET A 77 1.16 -12.30 -4.33
C MET A 77 1.83 -13.33 -3.42
N ARG A 78 1.07 -13.99 -2.54
CA ARG A 78 1.58 -15.08 -1.69
C ARG A 78 2.09 -16.24 -2.53
N ALA A 79 1.34 -16.68 -3.55
CA ALA A 79 1.75 -17.73 -4.47
C ALA A 79 3.04 -17.37 -5.24
N LYS A 80 3.25 -16.09 -5.52
CA LYS A 80 4.49 -15.56 -6.13
C LYS A 80 5.68 -15.44 -5.16
N GLY A 81 5.54 -15.92 -3.92
CA GLY A 81 6.59 -15.88 -2.90
C GLY A 81 6.82 -14.49 -2.28
N ILE A 82 5.89 -13.55 -2.50
CA ILE A 82 6.00 -12.21 -1.94
C ILE A 82 5.62 -12.25 -0.45
N LYS A 83 6.51 -11.72 0.40
CA LYS A 83 6.32 -11.66 1.85
C LYS A 83 5.90 -10.29 2.36
N ALA A 84 6.18 -9.23 1.58
CA ALA A 84 5.87 -7.85 1.93
C ALA A 84 4.93 -7.23 0.89
N MET A 85 3.87 -6.59 1.38
CA MET A 85 2.91 -5.85 0.57
C MET A 85 2.79 -4.43 1.10
N GLY A 86 2.37 -3.50 0.26
CA GLY A 86 2.24 -2.11 0.68
C GLY A 86 1.41 -1.25 -0.26
N VAL A 87 1.30 0.01 0.12
CA VAL A 87 0.64 1.07 -0.64
C VAL A 87 1.65 2.19 -0.87
N ILE A 88 1.73 2.70 -2.09
CA ILE A 88 2.30 4.04 -2.35
C ILE A 88 1.15 5.00 -2.64
N VAL A 89 1.16 6.11 -1.93
CA VAL A 89 0.20 7.21 -2.09
C VAL A 89 0.70 8.10 -3.23
N ARG A 90 -0.08 8.23 -4.31
CA ARG A 90 0.36 8.88 -5.55
C ARG A 90 0.64 10.37 -5.39
N GLU A 91 -0.11 11.03 -4.50
CA GLU A 91 -0.03 12.48 -4.29
C GLU A 91 1.17 12.90 -3.45
N THR A 92 1.52 12.09 -2.45
CA THR A 92 2.56 12.41 -1.46
C THR A 92 3.82 11.58 -1.62
N GLY A 93 3.76 10.47 -2.37
CA GLY A 93 4.82 9.47 -2.39
C GLY A 93 5.00 8.72 -1.07
N ASP A 94 4.07 8.83 -0.12
CA ASP A 94 4.12 8.06 1.13
C ASP A 94 4.06 6.57 0.81
N ILE A 95 4.95 5.78 1.43
CA ILE A 95 4.96 4.33 1.28
C ILE A 95 4.59 3.70 2.62
N TRP A 96 3.55 2.87 2.59
CA TRP A 96 3.08 2.07 3.71
C TRP A 96 3.37 0.60 3.43
N MET A 97 4.24 -0.03 4.21
CA MET A 97 4.62 -1.44 4.05
C MET A 97 4.08 -2.30 5.19
N THR A 98 3.69 -3.52 4.88
CA THR A 98 3.25 -4.52 5.85
C THR A 98 3.70 -5.91 5.43
N LYS A 99 3.52 -6.88 6.32
CA LYS A 99 3.72 -8.28 6.02
C LYS A 99 2.43 -8.88 5.45
N ILE A 100 2.57 -9.74 4.44
CA ILE A 100 1.42 -10.41 3.85
C ILE A 100 0.64 -11.26 4.87
N GLU A 101 1.35 -11.84 5.85
CA GLU A 101 0.76 -12.65 6.92
C GLU A 101 -0.27 -11.87 7.76
N TRP A 102 -0.06 -10.57 7.97
CA TRP A 102 -0.99 -9.72 8.73
C TRP A 102 -2.27 -9.41 7.96
N LEU A 103 -2.23 -9.47 6.62
CA LEU A 103 -3.43 -9.30 5.79
C LEU A 103 -4.33 -10.52 5.82
N THR A 104 -3.78 -11.70 6.10
CA THR A 104 -4.53 -12.96 6.21
C THR A 104 -4.94 -13.30 7.64
N ASP A 105 -4.34 -12.64 8.64
CA ASP A 105 -4.64 -12.82 10.05
C ASP A 105 -5.96 -12.11 10.42
N SER A 106 -6.97 -12.88 10.81
CA SER A 106 -8.30 -12.38 11.18
C SER A 106 -8.30 -11.52 12.45
N THR A 107 -7.28 -11.62 13.30
CA THR A 107 -7.12 -10.77 14.49
C THR A 107 -6.61 -9.37 14.15
N LYS A 108 -6.00 -9.21 12.97
CA LYS A 108 -5.38 -7.94 12.51
C LYS A 108 -6.17 -7.29 11.39
N ALA A 109 -6.60 -8.06 10.39
CA ALA A 109 -7.30 -7.57 9.22
C ALA A 109 -8.78 -7.98 9.23
N LYS A 110 -9.67 -6.99 9.08
CA LYS A 110 -11.10 -7.23 8.95
C LYS A 110 -11.46 -7.61 7.51
N VAL A 111 -12.41 -8.52 7.34
CA VAL A 111 -12.99 -8.85 6.03
C VAL A 111 -14.23 -8.02 5.84
N LEU A 112 -14.34 -7.36 4.69
CA LEU A 112 -15.61 -6.79 4.24
C LEU A 112 -15.88 -7.28 2.82
N ASN A 113 -17.11 -7.75 2.59
CA ASN A 113 -17.55 -8.25 1.30
C ASN A 113 -18.35 -7.18 0.57
N TYR A 114 -17.81 -6.69 -0.55
CA TYR A 114 -18.49 -5.74 -1.43
C TYR A 114 -18.94 -6.34 -2.75
N SER A 115 -18.89 -7.67 -2.91
CA SER A 115 -19.22 -8.35 -4.17
C SER A 115 -20.65 -8.08 -4.64
N ALA A 116 -21.61 -7.91 -3.72
CA ALA A 116 -23.00 -7.56 -4.05
C ALA A 116 -23.16 -6.19 -4.74
N ARG A 117 -22.14 -5.32 -4.70
CA ARG A 117 -22.13 -3.99 -5.34
C ARG A 117 -21.14 -3.91 -6.51
N GLY A 118 -20.80 -5.07 -7.10
CA GLY A 118 -19.75 -5.16 -8.13
C GLY A 118 -18.33 -4.96 -7.59
N GLY A 119 -18.16 -5.03 -6.27
CA GLY A 119 -16.86 -4.96 -5.60
C GLY A 119 -16.17 -6.32 -5.50
N ALA A 120 -15.17 -6.41 -4.62
CA ALA A 120 -14.46 -7.65 -4.33
C ALA A 120 -14.43 -7.90 -2.82
N LEU A 121 -14.11 -9.13 -2.44
CA LEU A 121 -13.85 -9.49 -1.06
C LEU A 121 -12.50 -8.89 -0.63
N GLN A 122 -12.53 -8.00 0.35
CA GLN A 122 -11.36 -7.19 0.70
C GLN A 122 -10.94 -7.39 2.16
N ARG A 123 -9.62 -7.32 2.38
CA ARG A 123 -8.99 -7.31 3.71
C ARG A 123 -8.58 -5.89 4.05
N TYR A 124 -9.09 -5.40 5.17
CA TYR A 124 -8.85 -4.07 5.71
C TYR A 124 -7.88 -4.18 6.87
N LEU A 125 -6.65 -3.73 6.66
CA LEU A 125 -5.62 -3.75 7.69
C LEU A 125 -5.45 -2.33 8.26
N PRO A 126 -5.64 -2.14 9.58
CA PRO A 126 -5.43 -0.85 10.23
C PRO A 126 -4.02 -0.30 10.02
N LEU A 127 -3.90 1.03 9.86
CA LEU A 127 -2.62 1.71 9.55
C LEU A 127 -1.52 1.46 10.58
N ARG A 128 -1.86 1.14 11.84
CA ARG A 128 -0.90 0.78 12.90
C ARG A 128 -0.08 -0.48 12.59
N PHE A 129 -0.57 -1.35 11.69
CA PHE A 129 0.14 -2.55 11.23
C PHE A 129 0.97 -2.29 9.97
N PHE A 130 1.23 -1.03 9.64
CA PHE A 130 2.10 -0.64 8.55
C PHE A 130 3.30 0.15 9.06
N TRP A 131 4.47 -0.14 8.49
CA TRP A 131 5.60 0.77 8.54
C TRP A 131 5.43 1.84 7.48
N ARG A 132 5.48 3.11 7.90
CA ARG A 132 5.38 4.25 6.98
C ARG A 132 6.73 4.89 6.73
N LYS A 133 7.13 4.97 5.46
CA LYS A 133 8.13 5.91 4.99
C LYS A 133 7.39 7.14 4.43
N ARG A 134 7.62 8.30 5.05
CA ARG A 134 7.03 9.55 4.56
C ARG A 134 7.66 9.93 3.22
N GLY A 135 6.83 10.30 2.28
CA GLY A 135 7.23 10.89 1.00
C GLY A 135 7.43 12.40 1.13
N LYS A 136 7.34 13.09 0.00
CA LYS A 136 7.34 14.55 -0.09
C LYS A 136 6.15 14.95 -0.95
N LEU A 137 5.41 15.97 -0.53
CA LEU A 137 4.29 16.50 -1.30
C LEU A 137 4.79 16.89 -2.70
N ILE A 138 4.23 16.25 -3.73
CA ILE A 138 4.53 16.58 -5.11
C ILE A 138 3.49 17.60 -5.56
N LEU A 139 3.80 18.89 -5.38
CA LEU A 139 3.02 19.95 -6.00
C LEU A 139 3.24 19.86 -7.51
N LYS A 140 2.22 19.46 -8.27
CA LYS A 140 2.26 19.65 -9.72
C LYS A 140 2.11 21.16 -9.98
N PRO A 141 2.99 21.79 -10.77
CA PRO A 141 2.76 23.15 -11.21
C PRO A 141 1.43 23.19 -11.98
N ALA A 142 0.68 24.27 -11.77
CA ALA A 142 -0.62 24.53 -12.41
C ALA A 142 -0.48 24.67 -13.93
#